data_AF-A0A957G1X2-F1
#
_entry.id   AF-A0A957G1X2-F1
#
_cell.length_a   1.000
_cell.length_b   1.000
_cell.length_c   1.000
_cell.angle_alpha   90.00
_cell.angle_beta   90.00
_cell.angle_gamma   90.00
#
_symmetry.space_group_name_H-M   'P 1'
#
loop_
_entity.id
_entity.type
_entity.pdbx_description
1 polymer ?
#
loop_
_entity_poly.entity_id
_entity_poly.type
_entity_poly.pdbx_seq_one_letter_code
_entity_poly.pdbx_strand_id
1 'polypeptide(L)'
;MQYNPQNPLIVQGDKTVLLEVNNSLYQEARDHLARFAELEKSPEYIHTYRISLLSLWNATSTELAADVIVAGLARYSKYPLPGNVEVDIREYVGRYGRVRLIRQEGDLLLTSADMALILELQRHKVLKPYILDQIDDLSLRVDPARRGHIKQALVNIGYPAEDLAGYVTGDAVNFELCPTTSAGAEFALRDYQREAGDVFYAGGAAHGGSGVIVLPCGAGKTIVGLSVMREMQCSTLILTPNTVSVRQWIDELLDKTTLTADMVGEYSGQRKEIRPITISTYQTMTYRKRGVPRTAPFDRQYPHFTLFNDHNWGLIVYDEVHLLPAPVFSITADLQARRRLGLTATLVREDNRQEDVFSLIGPKKYDVPWKDLERQGWIATADVVEVRVPLAPDIRIRYATAEDNQKYRIAAENIDKFKVLDELMLKHRRDQVLIIGMYLEQLEQVARRYEAPLITGKTGVSMRR
;
A
#
# COMPACT_ATOMS: atom_id res chain seq x y z
N MET A 1 -24.20 31.60 10.92
CA MET A 1 -24.26 30.12 11.13
C MET A 1 -25.07 29.54 9.97
N GLN A 2 -24.41 29.08 8.92
CA GLN A 2 -25.10 28.45 7.80
C GLN A 2 -25.02 26.93 8.00
N TYR A 3 -26.12 26.38 8.52
CA TYR A 3 -26.40 24.96 8.36
C TYR A 3 -26.94 24.74 6.94
N ASN A 4 -26.35 23.83 6.18
CA ASN A 4 -26.84 23.46 4.85
C ASN A 4 -27.19 21.96 4.80
N PRO A 5 -28.48 21.59 4.85
CA PRO A 5 -28.88 20.18 4.86
C PRO A 5 -28.58 19.44 3.55
N GLN A 6 -28.43 20.16 2.42
CA GLN A 6 -28.14 19.58 1.11
C GLN A 6 -26.69 19.06 1.02
N ASN A 7 -25.80 19.58 1.86
CA ASN A 7 -24.40 19.20 1.86
C ASN A 7 -24.19 17.80 2.49
N PRO A 8 -23.21 17.01 2.00
CA PRO A 8 -23.05 15.63 2.45
C PRO A 8 -22.03 15.43 3.60
N LEU A 9 -21.21 16.44 3.93
CA LEU A 9 -20.13 16.28 4.91
C LEU A 9 -20.48 16.78 6.31
N ILE A 10 -19.93 16.11 7.32
CA ILE A 10 -19.84 16.62 8.69
C ILE A 10 -18.37 16.52 9.10
N VAL A 11 -17.72 17.68 9.26
CA VAL A 11 -16.32 17.78 9.70
C VAL A 11 -16.28 17.95 11.21
N GLN A 12 -15.60 17.05 11.90
CA GLN A 12 -15.47 17.04 13.36
C GLN A 12 -14.15 17.69 13.81
N GLY A 13 -14.11 18.21 15.04
CA GLY A 13 -12.94 18.92 15.58
C GLY A 13 -11.69 18.04 15.74
N ASP A 14 -11.86 16.72 15.77
CA ASP A 14 -10.78 15.73 15.80
C ASP A 14 -10.31 15.31 14.39
N LYS A 15 -10.72 16.04 13.35
CA LYS A 15 -10.39 15.79 11.94
C LYS A 15 -11.01 14.52 11.35
N THR A 16 -12.00 13.92 12.02
CA THR A 16 -12.91 12.95 11.38
C THR A 16 -13.87 13.69 10.45
N VAL A 17 -14.13 13.10 9.28
CA VAL A 17 -15.12 13.58 8.32
C VAL A 17 -16.12 12.47 8.04
N LEU A 18 -17.40 12.74 8.28
CA LEU A 18 -18.49 11.84 7.93
C LEU A 18 -19.07 12.27 6.58
N LEU A 19 -19.22 11.33 5.66
CA LEU A 19 -19.76 11.54 4.32
C LEU A 19 -21.02 10.69 4.12
N GLU A 20 -22.16 11.35 3.92
CA GLU A 20 -23.44 10.67 3.64
C GLU A 20 -23.46 10.08 2.22
N VAL A 21 -23.70 8.78 2.11
CA VAL A 21 -23.68 8.05 0.82
C VAL A 21 -24.91 8.40 -0.03
N ASN A 22 -26.08 8.52 0.58
CA ASN A 22 -27.34 8.80 -0.09
C ASN A 22 -27.59 10.32 -0.23
N ASN A 23 -26.62 11.03 -0.79
CA ASN A 23 -26.70 12.47 -1.04
C ASN A 23 -26.31 12.78 -2.50
N SER A 24 -26.98 13.74 -3.13
CA SER A 24 -26.73 14.10 -4.55
C SER A 24 -25.30 14.59 -4.81
N LEU A 25 -24.65 15.20 -3.82
CA LEU A 25 -23.27 15.69 -3.90
C LEU A 25 -22.24 14.67 -3.40
N TYR A 26 -22.65 13.42 -3.12
CA TYR A 26 -21.78 12.39 -2.58
C TYR A 26 -20.52 12.19 -3.43
N GLN A 27 -20.66 12.04 -4.75
CA GLN A 27 -19.53 11.76 -5.64
C GLN A 27 -18.52 12.91 -5.63
N GLU A 28 -18.98 14.15 -5.82
CA GLU A 28 -18.12 15.34 -5.79
C GLU A 28 -17.38 15.51 -4.45
N ALA A 29 -18.08 15.32 -3.32
CA ALA A 29 -17.49 15.44 -1.99
C ALA A 29 -16.50 14.31 -1.69
N ARG A 30 -16.82 13.09 -2.13
CA ARG A 30 -15.96 11.91 -2.01
C ARG A 30 -14.65 12.10 -2.79
N ASP A 31 -14.75 12.52 -4.05
CA ASP A 31 -13.61 12.71 -4.93
C ASP A 31 -12.71 13.84 -4.43
N HIS A 32 -13.31 14.88 -3.87
CA HIS A 32 -12.57 15.92 -3.18
C HIS A 32 -11.82 15.39 -1.95
N LEU A 33 -12.49 14.65 -1.06
CA LEU A 33 -11.88 14.06 0.14
C LEU A 33 -10.75 13.06 -0.19
N ALA A 34 -10.91 12.24 -1.23
CA ALA A 34 -9.96 11.21 -1.60
C ALA A 34 -8.54 11.75 -1.90
N ARG A 35 -8.43 13.06 -2.19
CA ARG A 35 -7.18 13.77 -2.47
C ARG A 35 -6.35 14.08 -1.22
N PHE A 36 -6.98 14.21 -0.04
CA PHE A 36 -6.31 14.67 1.19
C PHE A 36 -6.81 14.03 2.48
N ALA A 37 -7.70 13.05 2.41
CA ALA A 37 -8.22 12.31 3.55
C ALA A 37 -8.23 10.80 3.27
N GLU A 38 -8.06 10.01 4.32
CA GLU A 38 -8.03 8.55 4.25
C GLU A 38 -9.40 7.98 4.64
N LEU A 39 -9.88 6.97 3.91
CA LEU A 39 -11.12 6.27 4.24
C LEU A 39 -10.87 5.30 5.41
N GLU A 40 -11.46 5.56 6.57
CA GLU A 40 -11.40 4.68 7.74
C GLU A 40 -12.48 3.58 7.68
N LYS A 41 -13.73 3.96 7.32
CA LYS A 41 -14.89 3.04 7.31
C LYS A 41 -15.85 3.38 6.17
N SER A 42 -16.44 2.36 5.55
CA SER A 42 -17.44 2.54 4.47
C SER A 42 -18.71 1.69 4.67
N PRO A 43 -19.45 1.84 5.78
CA PRO A 43 -20.75 1.22 5.93
C PRO A 43 -21.78 1.86 4.97
N GLU A 44 -22.92 1.19 4.81
CA GLU A 44 -23.94 1.46 3.78
C GLU A 44 -24.37 2.93 3.65
N TYR A 45 -24.52 3.64 4.77
CA TYR A 45 -25.13 4.98 4.78
C TYR A 45 -24.13 6.14 4.98
N ILE A 46 -23.03 5.91 5.70
CA ILE A 46 -22.09 6.97 6.09
C ILE A 46 -20.67 6.45 5.98
N HIS A 47 -19.88 7.05 5.10
CA HIS A 47 -18.44 6.79 5.07
C HIS A 47 -17.72 7.67 6.10
N THR A 48 -16.72 7.12 6.77
CA THR A 48 -15.87 7.83 7.73
C THR A 48 -14.49 8.00 7.13
N TYR A 49 -14.05 9.25 7.02
CA TYR A 49 -12.72 9.64 6.60
C TYR A 49 -11.95 10.28 7.75
N ARG A 50 -10.62 10.26 7.65
CA ARG A 50 -9.70 10.95 8.57
C ARG A 50 -8.77 11.86 7.79
N ILE A 51 -8.67 13.11 8.23
CA ILE A 51 -7.61 14.02 7.79
C ILE A 51 -6.44 13.85 8.76
N SER A 52 -5.43 13.11 8.32
CA SER A 52 -4.15 12.91 9.03
C SER A 52 -3.10 13.90 8.51
N LEU A 53 -2.06 14.17 9.31
CA LEU A 53 -0.88 14.94 8.87
C LEU A 53 -0.32 14.38 7.55
N LEU A 54 -0.29 13.05 7.46
CA LEU A 54 0.20 12.32 6.31
C LEU A 54 -0.67 12.49 5.06
N SER A 55 -1.99 12.41 5.21
CA SER A 55 -2.92 12.58 4.10
C SER A 55 -2.86 14.00 3.50
N LEU A 56 -2.68 15.02 4.36
CA LEU A 56 -2.43 16.40 3.93
C LEU A 56 -1.07 16.54 3.24
N TRP A 57 -0.03 15.90 3.77
CA TRP A 57 1.28 15.89 3.12
C TRP A 57 1.21 15.27 1.71
N ASN A 58 0.58 14.10 1.58
CA ASN A 58 0.38 13.45 0.29
C ASN A 58 -0.31 14.39 -0.70
N ALA A 59 -1.34 15.11 -0.25
CA ALA A 59 -2.03 16.10 -1.06
C ALA A 59 -1.13 17.27 -1.48
N THR A 60 -0.29 17.77 -0.58
CA THR A 60 0.65 18.86 -0.91
C THR A 60 1.75 18.43 -1.88
N SER A 61 2.17 17.16 -1.82
CA SER A 61 3.13 16.59 -2.77
C SER A 61 2.57 16.45 -4.20
N THR A 62 1.24 16.55 -4.35
CA THR A 62 0.54 16.65 -5.64
C THR A 62 0.03 18.07 -5.88
N GLU A 63 0.67 19.07 -5.26
CA GLU A 63 0.41 20.51 -5.43
C GLU A 63 -0.99 20.96 -4.98
N LEU A 64 -1.65 20.22 -4.07
CA LEU A 64 -2.92 20.65 -3.50
C LEU A 64 -2.71 21.73 -2.43
N ALA A 65 -3.12 22.95 -2.72
CA ALA A 65 -3.04 24.08 -1.78
C ALA A 65 -4.05 23.96 -0.62
N ALA A 66 -3.66 24.46 0.56
CA ALA A 66 -4.50 24.45 1.77
C ALA A 66 -5.86 25.13 1.55
N ASP A 67 -5.88 26.25 0.82
CA ASP A 67 -7.11 26.99 0.58
C ASP A 67 -8.10 26.20 -0.28
N VAL A 68 -7.61 25.35 -1.20
CA VAL A 68 -8.47 24.46 -1.99
C VAL A 68 -9.09 23.39 -1.10
N ILE A 69 -8.31 22.83 -0.16
CA ILE A 69 -8.78 21.84 0.82
C ILE A 69 -9.86 22.46 1.72
N VAL A 70 -9.55 23.60 2.33
CA VAL A 70 -10.47 24.29 3.25
C VAL A 70 -11.72 24.75 2.52
N ALA A 71 -11.59 25.31 1.32
CA ALA A 71 -12.75 25.76 0.53
C ALA A 71 -13.67 24.61 0.14
N GLY A 72 -13.13 23.45 -0.25
CA GLY A 72 -13.96 22.30 -0.58
C GLY A 72 -14.60 21.66 0.65
N LEU A 73 -13.89 21.56 1.78
CA LEU A 73 -14.50 21.16 3.05
C LEU A 73 -15.63 22.10 3.44
N ALA A 74 -15.44 23.42 3.34
CA ALA A 74 -16.47 24.41 3.64
C ALA A 74 -17.65 24.32 2.69
N ARG A 75 -17.39 24.11 1.38
CA ARG A 75 -18.42 23.97 0.34
C ARG A 75 -19.33 22.78 0.60
N TYR A 76 -18.78 21.63 0.98
CA TYR A 76 -19.54 20.39 1.14
C TYR A 76 -19.94 20.07 2.58
N SER A 77 -19.55 20.88 3.57
CA SER A 77 -19.92 20.66 4.98
C SER A 77 -21.32 21.16 5.28
N LYS A 78 -22.09 20.36 6.02
CA LYS A 78 -23.41 20.73 6.56
C LYS A 78 -23.31 21.80 7.63
N TYR A 79 -22.24 21.77 8.40
CA TYR A 79 -21.97 22.69 9.51
C TYR A 79 -20.74 23.54 9.21
N PRO A 80 -20.61 24.72 9.82
CA PRO A 80 -19.36 25.47 9.76
C PRO A 80 -18.17 24.60 10.18
N LEU A 81 -17.03 24.78 9.51
CA LEU A 81 -15.82 24.04 9.87
C LEU A 81 -15.39 24.40 11.30
N PRO A 82 -14.95 23.42 12.10
CA PRO A 82 -14.30 23.72 13.36
C PRO A 82 -13.06 24.58 13.12
N GLY A 83 -12.93 25.70 13.85
CA GLY A 83 -11.85 26.66 13.62
C GLY A 83 -10.46 26.06 13.80
N ASN A 84 -10.31 25.10 14.71
CA ASN A 84 -9.04 24.39 14.88
C ASN A 84 -8.67 23.53 13.67
N VAL A 85 -9.64 22.91 12.97
CA VAL A 85 -9.37 22.08 11.80
C VAL A 85 -8.83 22.94 10.65
N GLU A 86 -9.41 24.11 10.44
CA GLU A 86 -8.96 25.05 9.42
C GLU A 86 -7.53 25.56 9.69
N VAL A 87 -7.25 25.95 10.94
CA VAL A 87 -5.91 26.39 11.37
C VAL A 87 -4.89 25.26 11.19
N ASP A 88 -5.21 24.06 11.68
CA ASP A 88 -4.32 22.90 11.61
C ASP A 88 -4.02 22.51 10.16
N ILE A 89 -5.01 22.50 9.26
CA ILE A 89 -4.79 22.19 7.84
C ILE A 89 -3.82 23.19 7.21
N ARG A 90 -4.05 24.49 7.41
CA ARG A 90 -3.16 25.52 6.85
C ARG A 90 -1.76 25.43 7.42
N GLU A 91 -1.63 25.19 8.72
CA GLU A 91 -0.35 25.04 9.37
C GLU A 91 0.41 23.82 8.82
N TYR A 92 -0.22 22.65 8.76
CA TYR A 92 0.43 21.42 8.30
C TYR A 92 0.81 21.48 6.83
N VAL A 93 -0.07 22.01 5.97
CA VAL A 93 0.24 22.22 4.55
C VAL A 93 1.38 23.23 4.40
N GLY A 94 1.39 24.31 5.18
CA GLY A 94 2.44 25.33 5.15
C GLY A 94 3.80 24.84 5.65
N ARG A 95 3.86 23.71 6.34
CA ARG A 95 5.14 23.08 6.75
C ARG A 95 5.79 22.30 5.61
N TYR A 96 5.04 21.84 4.61
CA TYR A 96 5.60 21.11 3.47
C TYR A 96 6.52 22.02 2.64
N GLY A 97 7.62 21.46 2.13
CA GLY A 97 8.62 22.19 1.33
C GLY A 97 9.50 23.16 2.12
N ARG A 98 9.25 23.38 3.43
CA ARG A 98 10.14 24.17 4.30
C ARG A 98 11.48 23.49 4.52
N VAL A 99 11.47 22.15 4.52
CA VAL A 99 12.66 21.32 4.63
C VAL A 99 12.80 20.54 3.33
N ARG A 100 13.98 20.58 2.71
CA ARG A 100 14.28 19.85 1.48
C ARG A 100 15.53 19.01 1.62
N LEU A 101 15.50 17.80 1.08
CA LEU A 101 16.68 16.97 0.88
C LEU A 101 17.15 17.13 -0.55
N ILE A 102 18.36 17.64 -0.76
CA ILE A 102 18.96 17.84 -2.09
C ILE A 102 20.29 17.10 -2.18
N ARG A 103 20.66 16.69 -3.39
CA ARG A 103 21.98 16.14 -3.66
C ARG A 103 22.82 17.19 -4.36
N GLN A 104 23.96 17.54 -3.77
CA GLN A 104 24.88 18.54 -4.31
C GLN A 104 26.31 18.03 -4.16
N GLU A 105 27.07 18.01 -5.26
CA GLU A 105 28.48 17.58 -5.28
C GLU A 105 28.75 16.19 -4.67
N GLY A 106 27.75 15.30 -4.69
CA GLY A 106 27.84 13.95 -4.12
C GLY A 106 27.32 13.84 -2.68
N ASP A 107 27.19 14.96 -1.98
CA ASP A 107 26.64 15.03 -0.62
C ASP A 107 25.11 15.06 -0.61
N LEU A 108 24.52 14.59 0.50
CA LEU A 108 23.11 14.75 0.79
C LEU A 108 22.96 15.91 1.79
N LEU A 109 22.24 16.95 1.38
CA LEU A 109 22.03 18.15 2.18
C LEU A 109 20.57 18.25 2.61
N LEU A 110 20.35 18.53 3.89
CA LEU A 110 19.08 18.94 4.46
C LEU A 110 19.06 20.47 4.51
N THR A 111 18.18 21.09 3.74
CA THR A 111 18.14 22.54 3.54
C THR A 111 16.79 23.12 3.94
N SER A 112 16.79 24.37 4.39
CA SER A 112 15.58 25.14 4.71
C SER A 112 15.84 26.62 4.49
N ALA A 113 14.84 27.37 4.02
CA ALA A 113 14.94 28.82 3.91
C ALA A 113 14.88 29.53 5.29
N ASP A 114 14.51 28.79 6.34
CA ASP A 114 14.42 29.27 7.71
C ASP A 114 15.61 28.75 8.53
N MET A 115 16.48 29.68 8.93
CA MET A 115 17.65 29.43 9.79
C MET A 115 17.25 28.92 11.17
N ALA A 116 16.16 29.43 11.76
CA ALA A 116 15.72 28.99 13.08
C ALA A 116 15.29 27.51 13.04
N LEU A 117 14.63 27.10 11.95
CA LEU A 117 14.25 25.71 11.72
C LEU A 117 15.49 24.80 11.58
N ILE A 118 16.52 25.22 10.85
CA ILE A 118 17.78 24.43 10.76
C ILE A 118 18.42 24.25 12.12
N LEU A 119 18.51 25.32 12.93
CA LEU A 119 19.06 25.25 14.28
C LEU A 119 18.24 24.34 15.21
N GLU A 120 16.91 24.38 15.09
CA GLU A 120 16.01 23.48 15.81
C GLU A 120 16.25 22.02 15.42
N LEU A 121 16.23 21.72 14.12
CA LEU A 121 16.44 20.39 13.56
C LEU A 121 17.82 19.82 13.94
N GLN A 122 18.87 20.65 13.88
CA GLN A 122 20.23 20.27 14.24
C GLN A 122 20.35 19.79 15.69
N ARG A 123 19.60 20.43 16.60
CA ARG A 123 19.62 20.12 18.04
C ARG A 123 18.65 19.02 18.41
N HIS A 124 17.73 18.64 17.51
CA HIS A 124 16.72 17.65 17.78
C HIS A 124 17.35 16.25 18.01
N LYS A 125 17.07 15.64 19.17
CA LYS A 125 17.72 14.39 19.61
C LYS A 125 17.58 13.23 18.61
N VAL A 126 16.45 13.19 17.89
CA VAL A 126 16.15 12.12 16.92
C VAL A 126 16.91 12.30 15.61
N LEU A 127 17.17 13.55 15.18
CA LEU A 127 17.83 13.83 13.90
C LEU A 127 19.35 13.92 14.03
N LYS A 128 19.84 14.41 15.19
CA LYS A 128 21.26 14.59 15.50
C LYS A 128 22.18 13.41 15.11
N PRO A 129 21.81 12.14 15.32
CA PRO A 129 22.68 11.00 14.94
C PRO A 129 22.94 10.88 13.44
N TYR A 130 22.15 11.53 12.59
CA TYR A 130 22.25 11.46 11.13
C TYR A 130 22.90 12.68 10.50
N ILE A 131 23.25 13.69 11.30
CA ILE A 131 23.90 14.93 10.85
C ILE A 131 25.40 14.73 10.94
N LEU A 132 26.10 14.97 9.83
CA LEU A 132 27.55 14.87 9.75
C LEU A 132 28.21 16.17 10.20
N ASP A 133 27.83 17.28 9.55
CA ASP A 133 28.28 18.63 9.88
C ASP A 133 27.26 19.68 9.39
N GLN A 134 27.50 20.94 9.73
CA GLN A 134 26.73 22.08 9.22
C GLN A 134 27.58 22.80 8.18
N ILE A 135 27.03 22.98 6.99
CA ILE A 135 27.71 23.64 5.86
C ILE A 135 27.60 25.15 5.99
N ASP A 136 26.38 25.63 6.26
CA ASP A 136 26.04 27.04 6.42
C ASP A 136 24.79 27.19 7.31
N ASP A 137 24.29 28.41 7.44
CA ASP A 137 23.13 28.74 8.28
C ASP A 137 21.80 28.11 7.80
N LEU A 138 21.76 27.62 6.55
CA LEU A 138 20.57 27.10 5.89
C LEU A 138 20.67 25.62 5.52
N SER A 139 21.83 24.99 5.74
CA SER A 139 22.15 23.67 5.20
C SER A 139 22.93 22.79 6.19
N LEU A 140 22.43 21.56 6.39
CA LEU A 140 23.08 20.50 7.16
C LEU A 140 23.50 19.39 6.21
N ARG A 141 24.76 18.93 6.30
CA ARG A 141 25.18 17.71 5.62
C ARG A 141 24.70 16.52 6.45
N VAL A 142 23.98 15.62 5.82
CA VAL A 142 23.41 14.44 6.46
C VAL A 142 23.92 13.17 5.82
N ASP A 143 23.93 12.07 6.58
CA ASP A 143 24.41 10.78 6.09
C ASP A 143 23.52 10.26 4.95
N PRO A 144 24.04 10.14 3.71
CA PRO A 144 23.27 9.68 2.56
C PRO A 144 22.75 8.23 2.74
N ALA A 145 23.46 7.38 3.47
CA ALA A 145 23.04 6.01 3.75
C ALA A 145 21.82 5.96 4.68
N ARG A 146 21.59 7.01 5.47
CA ARG A 146 20.50 7.09 6.45
C ARG A 146 19.32 7.94 5.97
N ARG A 147 19.23 8.28 4.67
CA ARG A 147 18.16 9.12 4.07
C ARG A 147 16.75 8.70 4.52
N GLY A 148 16.44 7.41 4.64
CA GLY A 148 15.12 6.95 5.09
C GLY A 148 14.84 7.21 6.57
N HIS A 149 15.85 6.99 7.40
CA HIS A 149 15.78 7.29 8.83
C HIS A 149 15.65 8.80 9.07
N ILE A 150 16.34 9.61 8.27
CA ILE A 150 16.22 11.07 8.29
C ILE A 150 14.79 11.50 7.95
N LYS A 151 14.21 10.95 6.87
CA LYS A 151 12.81 11.24 6.50
C LYS A 151 11.83 10.83 7.59
N GLN A 152 11.98 9.65 8.18
CA GLN A 152 11.13 9.21 9.29
C GLN A 152 11.29 10.11 10.52
N ALA A 153 12.51 10.51 10.86
CA ALA A 153 12.76 11.47 11.94
C ALA A 153 12.07 12.80 11.68
N LEU A 154 12.17 13.34 10.46
CA LEU A 154 11.57 14.59 10.03
C LEU A 154 10.03 14.55 10.05
N VAL A 155 9.43 13.44 9.63
CA VAL A 155 7.98 13.19 9.76
C VAL A 155 7.57 13.22 11.23
N ASN A 156 8.31 12.52 12.11
CA ASN A 156 8.02 12.48 13.54
C ASN A 156 8.18 13.84 14.24
N ILE A 157 9.10 14.68 13.76
CA ILE A 157 9.28 16.06 14.24
C ILE A 157 8.13 16.97 13.73
N GLY A 158 7.47 16.58 12.64
CA GLY A 158 6.38 17.35 12.02
C GLY A 158 6.85 18.30 10.90
N TYR A 159 8.05 18.09 10.36
CA TYR A 159 8.60 18.80 9.21
C TYR A 159 9.08 17.81 8.14
N PRO A 160 8.16 17.09 7.46
CA PRO A 160 8.54 16.14 6.43
C PRO A 160 9.37 16.83 5.33
N ALA A 161 10.50 16.23 4.96
CA ALA A 161 11.33 16.75 3.89
C ALA A 161 10.69 16.51 2.51
N GLU A 162 10.72 17.54 1.68
CA GLU A 162 10.60 17.40 0.24
C GLU A 162 11.89 16.75 -0.30
N ASP A 163 11.76 15.59 -0.92
CA ASP A 163 12.90 14.75 -1.27
C ASP A 163 13.32 14.93 -2.73
N LEU A 164 14.25 15.87 -2.97
CA LEU A 164 14.73 16.29 -4.29
C LEU A 164 16.14 15.77 -4.60
N ALA A 165 16.68 14.88 -3.77
CA ALA A 165 18.04 14.34 -3.92
C ALA A 165 18.19 13.36 -5.10
N GLY A 166 17.13 13.17 -5.89
CA GLY A 166 17.07 12.29 -7.06
C GLY A 166 17.14 10.80 -6.70
N TYR A 167 17.19 9.99 -7.75
CA TYR A 167 17.30 8.54 -7.66
C TYR A 167 18.47 8.00 -8.48
N VAL A 168 19.02 6.87 -8.06
CA VAL A 168 19.93 6.08 -8.90
C VAL A 168 19.11 5.54 -10.09
N THR A 169 19.62 5.72 -11.30
CA THR A 169 18.94 5.26 -12.52
C THR A 169 18.84 3.73 -12.59
N GLY A 170 19.84 3.03 -12.03
CA GLY A 170 20.01 1.60 -12.17
C GLY A 170 20.60 1.19 -13.52
N ASP A 171 20.88 -0.11 -13.66
CA ASP A 171 21.33 -0.69 -14.93
C ASP A 171 20.18 -0.70 -15.95
N ALA A 172 20.47 -0.35 -17.20
CA ALA A 172 19.44 -0.27 -18.25
C ALA A 172 18.94 -1.66 -18.64
N VAL A 173 17.62 -1.81 -18.77
CA VAL A 173 16.95 -3.03 -19.22
C VAL A 173 15.87 -2.64 -20.22
N ASN A 174 16.15 -2.90 -21.50
CA ASN A 174 15.25 -2.53 -22.59
C ASN A 174 14.25 -3.64 -22.89
N PHE A 175 12.95 -3.33 -22.85
CA PHE A 175 11.88 -4.23 -23.24
C PHE A 175 10.59 -3.48 -23.57
N GLU A 176 9.73 -4.11 -24.34
CA GLU A 176 8.42 -3.59 -24.74
C GLU A 176 7.27 -4.47 -24.21
N LEU A 177 6.06 -3.92 -24.23
CA LEU A 177 4.84 -4.69 -23.99
C LEU A 177 4.39 -5.38 -25.29
N CYS A 178 4.11 -6.67 -25.22
CA CYS A 178 3.65 -7.43 -26.37
C CYS A 178 2.17 -7.12 -26.66
N PRO A 179 1.75 -6.81 -27.89
CA PRO A 179 0.34 -6.52 -28.21
C PRO A 179 -0.56 -7.76 -28.12
N THR A 180 0.03 -8.95 -28.02
CA THR A 180 -0.65 -10.23 -27.88
C THR A 180 0.06 -11.09 -26.85
N THR A 181 -0.71 -11.81 -26.04
CA THR A 181 -0.19 -12.79 -25.08
C THR A 181 0.38 -14.02 -25.78
N SER A 182 1.11 -14.86 -25.05
CA SER A 182 1.63 -16.15 -25.55
C SER A 182 0.52 -17.10 -26.03
N ALA A 183 -0.70 -16.95 -25.52
CA ALA A 183 -1.89 -17.69 -25.95
C ALA A 183 -2.62 -17.07 -27.15
N GLY A 184 -2.12 -15.96 -27.70
CA GLY A 184 -2.70 -15.27 -28.87
C GLY A 184 -3.87 -14.33 -28.57
N ALA A 185 -4.12 -13.98 -27.30
CA ALA A 185 -5.14 -13.00 -26.95
C ALA A 185 -4.58 -11.58 -27.08
N GLU A 186 -5.41 -10.62 -27.54
CA GLU A 186 -5.02 -9.21 -27.58
C GLU A 186 -4.73 -8.67 -26.18
N PHE A 187 -3.66 -7.89 -26.05
CA PHE A 187 -3.25 -7.24 -24.82
C PHE A 187 -3.04 -5.74 -25.05
N ALA A 188 -3.73 -4.95 -24.25
CA ALA A 188 -3.53 -3.51 -24.16
C ALA A 188 -3.73 -3.05 -22.71
N LEU A 189 -3.00 -2.00 -22.32
CA LEU A 189 -3.22 -1.33 -21.05
C LEU A 189 -4.57 -0.65 -21.06
N ARG A 190 -5.34 -0.84 -19.98
CA ARG A 190 -6.57 -0.09 -19.71
C ARG A 190 -6.21 1.36 -19.40
N ASP A 191 -7.13 2.29 -19.63
CA ASP A 191 -6.85 3.74 -19.47
C ASP A 191 -6.34 4.08 -18.06
N TYR A 192 -7.00 3.59 -17.01
CA TYR A 192 -6.56 3.81 -15.63
C TYR A 192 -5.22 3.16 -15.30
N GLN A 193 -4.83 2.10 -16.01
CA GLN A 193 -3.54 1.42 -15.80
C GLN A 193 -2.41 2.25 -16.41
N ARG A 194 -2.65 2.83 -17.58
CA ARG A 194 -1.75 3.77 -18.23
C ARG A 194 -1.58 5.03 -17.38
N GLU A 195 -2.69 5.64 -16.96
CA GLU A 195 -2.69 6.82 -16.10
C GLU A 195 -1.92 6.59 -14.80
N ALA A 196 -2.14 5.43 -14.15
CA ALA A 196 -1.39 5.06 -12.94
C ALA A 196 0.13 5.00 -13.19
N GLY A 197 0.55 4.45 -14.33
CA GLY A 197 1.95 4.39 -14.75
C GLY A 197 2.54 5.78 -15.01
N ASP A 198 1.81 6.62 -15.75
CA ASP A 198 2.22 7.97 -16.13
C ASP A 198 2.36 8.88 -14.91
N VAL A 199 1.41 8.83 -13.98
CA VAL A 199 1.45 9.59 -12.72
C VAL A 199 2.61 9.16 -11.85
N PHE A 200 2.94 7.86 -11.81
CA PHE A 200 4.10 7.38 -11.08
C PHE A 200 5.41 7.81 -11.73
N TYR A 201 5.51 7.71 -13.06
CA TYR A 201 6.70 8.09 -13.81
C TYR A 201 6.95 9.60 -13.80
N ALA A 202 5.87 10.40 -13.82
CA ALA A 202 5.87 11.87 -13.83
C ALA A 202 6.86 12.46 -14.86
N GLY A 203 6.90 11.88 -16.06
CA GLY A 203 7.80 12.30 -17.14
C GLY A 203 9.29 12.20 -16.82
N GLY A 204 9.68 11.38 -15.83
CA GLY A 204 11.07 11.22 -15.39
C GLY A 204 11.58 12.34 -14.46
N ALA A 205 10.70 13.20 -13.96
CA ALA A 205 11.06 14.28 -13.04
C ALA A 205 11.64 13.77 -11.71
N ALA A 206 12.40 14.62 -11.00
CA ALA A 206 13.02 14.28 -9.72
C ALA A 206 12.02 13.91 -8.61
N HIS A 207 10.78 14.38 -8.70
CA HIS A 207 9.67 14.06 -7.79
C HIS A 207 8.86 12.80 -8.22
N GLY A 208 9.18 12.25 -9.40
CA GLY A 208 8.61 11.03 -9.96
C GLY A 208 9.38 9.77 -9.56
N GLY A 209 8.74 8.61 -9.65
CA GLY A 209 9.39 7.32 -9.41
C GLY A 209 9.41 6.84 -7.96
N SER A 210 8.66 7.47 -7.06
CA SER A 210 8.42 6.92 -5.72
C SER A 210 7.01 7.20 -5.24
N GLY A 211 6.32 6.17 -4.77
CA GLY A 211 4.95 6.28 -4.29
C GLY A 211 4.17 4.97 -4.30
N VAL A 212 2.96 5.05 -3.77
CA VAL A 212 2.03 3.92 -3.67
C VAL A 212 0.87 4.12 -4.63
N ILE A 213 0.57 3.07 -5.40
CA ILE A 213 -0.60 2.95 -6.26
C ILE A 213 -1.59 1.99 -5.59
N VAL A 214 -2.80 2.49 -5.34
CA VAL A 214 -3.87 1.74 -4.68
C VAL A 214 -4.89 1.31 -5.74
N LEU A 215 -5.00 0.00 -5.93
CA LEU A 215 -5.90 -0.59 -6.90
C LEU A 215 -6.57 -1.83 -6.31
N PRO A 216 -7.91 -1.96 -6.43
CA PRO A 216 -8.63 -3.09 -5.87
C PRO A 216 -8.18 -4.42 -6.52
N CYS A 217 -8.46 -5.52 -5.83
CA CYS A 217 -8.17 -6.86 -6.35
C CYS A 217 -8.85 -7.05 -7.72
N GLY A 218 -8.12 -7.64 -8.68
CA GLY A 218 -8.61 -7.83 -10.05
C GLY A 218 -8.44 -6.64 -11.00
N ALA A 219 -8.04 -5.46 -10.52
CA ALA A 219 -7.77 -4.30 -11.37
C ALA A 219 -6.45 -4.40 -12.18
N GLY A 220 -5.68 -5.47 -12.01
CA GLY A 220 -4.40 -5.66 -12.71
C GLY A 220 -3.24 -4.86 -12.11
N LYS A 221 -3.04 -4.94 -10.78
CA LYS A 221 -1.88 -4.36 -10.09
C LYS A 221 -0.56 -4.76 -10.75
N THR A 222 -0.41 -6.02 -11.10
CA THR A 222 0.75 -6.55 -11.83
C THR A 222 0.94 -5.83 -13.15
N ILE A 223 -0.12 -5.64 -13.94
CA ILE A 223 -0.08 -4.93 -15.22
C ILE A 223 0.36 -3.47 -15.08
N VAL A 224 -0.07 -2.79 -14.02
CA VAL A 224 0.43 -1.44 -13.70
C VAL A 224 1.92 -1.46 -13.37
N GLY A 225 2.40 -2.46 -12.63
CA GLY A 225 3.83 -2.64 -12.42
C GLY A 225 4.60 -2.86 -13.72
N LEU A 226 4.08 -3.67 -14.65
CA LEU A 226 4.66 -3.81 -16.00
C LEU A 226 4.71 -2.46 -16.73
N SER A 227 3.64 -1.66 -16.67
CA SER A 227 3.58 -0.32 -17.27
C SER A 227 4.66 0.60 -16.69
N VAL A 228 4.82 0.61 -15.37
CA VAL A 228 5.86 1.41 -14.69
C VAL A 228 7.26 0.95 -15.09
N MET A 229 7.51 -0.37 -15.11
CA MET A 229 8.78 -0.93 -15.54
C MET A 229 9.09 -0.56 -17.00
N ARG A 230 8.07 -0.52 -17.87
CA ARG A 230 8.18 -0.09 -19.27
C ARG A 230 8.61 1.37 -19.38
N GLU A 231 8.07 2.28 -18.57
CA GLU A 231 8.52 3.68 -18.61
C GLU A 231 9.95 3.85 -18.03
N MET A 232 10.31 3.02 -17.05
CA MET A 232 11.59 3.15 -16.34
C MET A 232 12.78 2.50 -17.06
N GLN A 233 12.56 1.44 -17.84
CA GLN A 233 13.59 0.71 -18.61
C GLN A 233 14.88 0.41 -17.82
N CYS A 234 14.72 -0.03 -16.57
CA CYS A 234 15.85 -0.29 -15.67
C CYS A 234 15.72 -1.63 -14.95
N SER A 235 16.83 -2.11 -14.41
CA SER A 235 16.88 -3.29 -13.56
C SER A 235 15.90 -3.13 -12.39
N THR A 236 15.13 -4.18 -12.14
CA THR A 236 13.99 -4.11 -11.23
C THR A 236 14.02 -5.27 -10.25
N LEU A 237 13.87 -4.95 -8.97
CA LEU A 237 13.67 -5.92 -7.91
C LEU A 237 12.21 -5.90 -7.46
N ILE A 238 11.51 -7.02 -7.61
CA ILE A 238 10.11 -7.16 -7.22
C ILE A 238 10.03 -8.01 -5.95
N LEU A 239 9.39 -7.48 -4.90
CA LEU A 239 9.19 -8.15 -3.63
C LEU A 239 7.72 -8.48 -3.44
N THR A 240 7.42 -9.74 -3.18
CA THR A 240 6.05 -10.25 -3.04
C THR A 240 5.85 -10.97 -1.70
N PRO A 241 4.60 -11.17 -1.24
CA PRO A 241 4.34 -11.83 0.04
C PRO A 241 4.69 -13.32 0.05
N ASN A 242 4.60 -14.02 -1.07
CA ASN A 242 4.78 -15.46 -1.13
C ASN A 242 5.24 -15.96 -2.51
N THR A 243 5.74 -17.20 -2.57
CA THR A 243 6.32 -17.78 -3.79
C THR A 243 5.29 -18.02 -4.91
N VAL A 244 4.00 -18.09 -4.61
CA VAL A 244 2.96 -18.18 -5.65
C VAL A 244 2.90 -16.86 -6.41
N SER A 245 2.87 -15.73 -5.69
CA SER A 245 2.92 -14.41 -6.29
C SER A 245 4.22 -14.18 -7.06
N VAL A 246 5.37 -14.69 -6.58
CA VAL A 246 6.64 -14.65 -7.34
C VAL A 246 6.48 -15.28 -8.73
N ARG A 247 5.90 -16.48 -8.80
CA ARG A 247 5.70 -17.19 -10.07
C ARG A 247 4.69 -16.49 -10.96
N GLN A 248 3.60 -15.98 -10.39
CA GLN A 248 2.63 -15.19 -11.13
C GLN A 248 3.29 -13.96 -11.79
N TRP A 249 4.15 -13.23 -11.07
CA TRP A 249 4.90 -12.12 -11.64
C TRP A 249 5.81 -12.55 -12.80
N ILE A 250 6.52 -13.67 -12.66
CA ILE A 250 7.37 -14.23 -13.71
C ILE A 250 6.54 -14.60 -14.94
N ASP A 251 5.44 -15.31 -14.74
CA ASP A 251 4.56 -15.75 -15.83
C ASP A 251 3.96 -14.54 -16.58
N GLU A 252 3.51 -13.51 -15.86
CA GLU A 252 2.99 -12.27 -16.43
C GLU A 252 4.05 -11.47 -17.20
N LEU A 253 5.28 -11.39 -16.68
CA LEU A 253 6.41 -10.72 -17.34
C LEU A 253 6.75 -11.41 -18.66
N LEU A 254 6.90 -12.73 -18.65
CA LEU A 254 7.26 -13.50 -19.85
C LEU A 254 6.14 -13.57 -20.89
N ASP A 255 4.88 -13.49 -20.45
CA ASP A 255 3.70 -13.55 -21.33
C ASP A 255 3.42 -12.22 -22.05
N LYS A 256 3.62 -11.09 -21.36
CA LYS A 256 3.14 -9.76 -21.80
C LYS A 256 4.25 -8.78 -22.15
N THR A 257 5.51 -9.21 -22.09
CA THR A 257 6.65 -8.37 -22.44
C THR A 257 7.61 -9.09 -23.38
N THR A 258 8.53 -8.34 -23.98
CA THR A 258 9.63 -8.89 -24.79
C THR A 258 10.79 -9.42 -23.94
N LEU A 259 10.66 -9.50 -22.61
CA LEU A 259 11.69 -10.05 -21.73
C LEU A 259 11.86 -11.55 -21.97
N THR A 260 13.11 -12.00 -21.99
CA THR A 260 13.45 -13.42 -22.11
C THR A 260 13.63 -14.08 -20.75
N ALA A 261 13.52 -15.40 -20.70
CA ALA A 261 13.64 -16.17 -19.46
C ALA A 261 15.03 -16.02 -18.78
N ASP A 262 16.07 -15.66 -19.51
CA ASP A 262 17.40 -15.37 -18.96
C ASP A 262 17.52 -13.96 -18.37
N MET A 263 16.58 -13.05 -18.64
CA MET A 263 16.54 -11.72 -18.03
C MET A 263 15.74 -11.69 -16.72
N VAL A 264 14.94 -12.73 -16.45
CA VAL A 264 14.02 -12.82 -15.31
C VAL A 264 14.47 -13.91 -14.33
N GLY A 265 14.72 -13.55 -13.07
CA GLY A 265 15.24 -14.45 -12.03
C GLY A 265 14.29 -14.65 -10.84
N GLU A 266 14.24 -15.87 -10.31
CA GLU A 266 13.59 -16.18 -9.03
C GLU A 266 14.63 -16.23 -7.89
N TYR A 267 14.46 -15.36 -6.90
CA TYR A 267 15.23 -15.40 -5.66
C TYR A 267 14.34 -15.78 -4.47
N SER A 268 14.20 -17.08 -4.22
CA SER A 268 13.37 -17.64 -3.16
C SER A 268 14.16 -18.61 -2.28
N GLY A 269 13.51 -19.37 -1.40
CA GLY A 269 14.15 -20.48 -0.71
C GLY A 269 14.49 -21.65 -1.64
N GLN A 270 13.85 -21.74 -2.81
CA GLN A 270 13.99 -22.86 -3.75
C GLN A 270 14.95 -22.56 -4.90
N ARG A 271 14.99 -21.31 -5.37
CA ARG A 271 15.88 -20.84 -6.44
C ARG A 271 16.64 -19.61 -5.98
N LYS A 272 17.89 -19.47 -6.43
CA LYS A 272 18.78 -18.35 -6.08
C LYS A 272 19.35 -17.73 -7.34
N GLU A 273 18.46 -17.33 -8.24
CA GLU A 273 18.81 -16.77 -9.54
C GLU A 273 18.66 -15.26 -9.49
N ILE A 274 19.77 -14.55 -9.68
CA ILE A 274 19.77 -13.08 -9.77
C ILE A 274 19.96 -12.70 -11.24
N ARG A 275 19.02 -11.91 -11.76
CA ARG A 275 18.98 -11.42 -13.14
C ARG A 275 18.60 -9.93 -13.15
N PRO A 276 18.70 -9.22 -14.28
CA PRO A 276 18.34 -7.80 -14.34
C PRO A 276 16.92 -7.50 -13.85
N ILE A 277 15.98 -8.43 -14.04
CA ILE A 277 14.67 -8.42 -13.38
C ILE A 277 14.66 -9.58 -12.38
N THR A 278 14.64 -9.30 -11.09
CA THR A 278 14.65 -10.34 -10.05
C THR A 278 13.40 -10.24 -9.18
N ILE A 279 12.75 -11.37 -8.93
CA ILE A 279 11.56 -11.45 -8.08
C ILE A 279 11.88 -12.27 -6.84
N SER A 280 11.58 -11.72 -5.66
CA SER A 280 11.84 -12.35 -4.36
C SER A 280 10.64 -12.22 -3.42
N THR A 281 10.67 -12.98 -2.31
CA THR A 281 9.67 -12.86 -1.25
C THR A 281 10.17 -12.03 -0.08
N TYR A 282 9.27 -11.32 0.60
CA TYR A 282 9.60 -10.60 1.84
C TYR A 282 10.28 -11.51 2.87
N GLN A 283 9.79 -12.74 3.01
CA GLN A 283 10.33 -13.71 3.95
C GLN A 283 11.80 -14.05 3.68
N THR A 284 12.20 -14.16 2.40
CA THR A 284 13.59 -14.44 2.01
C THR A 284 14.51 -13.30 2.45
N MET A 285 14.03 -12.06 2.40
CA MET A 285 14.77 -10.86 2.80
C MET A 285 14.87 -10.71 4.32
N THR A 286 13.81 -11.07 5.05
CA THR A 286 13.81 -11.07 6.51
C THR A 286 14.41 -12.33 7.14
N TYR A 287 14.91 -13.27 6.33
CA TYR A 287 15.49 -14.50 6.83
C TYR A 287 16.68 -14.18 7.72
N ARG A 288 16.61 -14.64 8.97
CA ARG A 288 17.65 -14.42 9.96
C ARG A 288 18.45 -15.70 10.16
N LYS A 289 19.77 -15.59 10.05
CA LYS A 289 20.66 -16.74 10.26
C LYS A 289 20.58 -17.21 11.72
N ARG A 290 20.29 -18.50 11.93
CA ARG A 290 20.24 -19.09 13.28
C ARG A 290 21.61 -18.95 13.97
N GLY A 291 21.59 -18.63 15.27
CA GLY A 291 22.79 -18.47 16.09
C GLY A 291 23.46 -17.09 16.03
N VAL A 292 22.92 -16.13 15.27
CA VAL A 292 23.47 -14.75 15.23
C VAL A 292 22.81 -13.87 16.31
N PRO A 293 23.58 -13.25 17.22
CA PRO A 293 23.06 -12.34 18.25
C PRO A 293 22.30 -11.14 17.65
N ARG A 294 21.33 -10.57 18.40
CA ARG A 294 20.61 -9.34 17.98
C ARG A 294 21.49 -8.10 17.91
N THR A 295 22.65 -8.15 18.55
CA THR A 295 23.66 -7.10 18.56
C THR A 295 24.65 -7.21 17.40
N ALA A 296 24.59 -8.28 16.61
CA ALA A 296 25.49 -8.45 15.48
C ALA A 296 25.22 -7.39 14.39
N PRO A 297 26.20 -7.06 13.54
CA PRO A 297 26.01 -6.22 12.37
C PRO A 297 24.82 -6.67 11.51
N PHE A 298 24.12 -5.70 10.90
CA PHE A 298 22.83 -5.89 10.25
C PHE A 298 22.88 -6.88 9.08
N ASP A 299 23.89 -6.75 8.23
CA ASP A 299 24.27 -7.65 7.14
C ASP A 299 24.49 -9.10 7.61
N ARG A 300 25.07 -9.28 8.80
CA ARG A 300 25.30 -10.60 9.40
C ARG A 300 24.03 -11.21 9.97
N GLN A 301 23.08 -10.38 10.40
CA GLN A 301 21.76 -10.82 10.83
C GLN A 301 20.90 -11.27 9.65
N TYR A 302 20.94 -10.51 8.54
CA TYR A 302 20.13 -10.72 7.34
C TYR A 302 21.03 -10.98 6.13
N PRO A 303 21.52 -12.21 5.92
CA PRO A 303 22.54 -12.51 4.92
C PRO A 303 22.09 -12.27 3.48
N HIS A 304 20.78 -12.33 3.20
CA HIS A 304 20.24 -12.06 1.86
C HIS A 304 20.04 -10.57 1.60
N PHE A 305 20.31 -9.70 2.57
CA PHE A 305 20.21 -8.25 2.41
C PHE A 305 21.22 -7.70 1.39
N THR A 306 22.39 -8.33 1.26
CA THR A 306 23.43 -7.88 0.33
C THR A 306 22.92 -7.80 -1.11
N LEU A 307 21.93 -8.62 -1.48
CA LEU A 307 21.24 -8.58 -2.78
C LEU A 307 20.68 -7.19 -3.15
N PHE A 308 20.25 -6.41 -2.17
CA PHE A 308 19.74 -5.04 -2.42
C PHE A 308 20.84 -4.01 -2.68
N ASN A 309 22.05 -4.26 -2.15
CA ASN A 309 23.17 -3.32 -2.24
C ASN A 309 24.12 -3.67 -3.38
N ASP A 310 24.35 -4.95 -3.62
CA ASP A 310 25.36 -5.46 -4.56
C ASP A 310 24.93 -5.29 -6.03
N HIS A 311 23.65 -5.03 -6.27
CA HIS A 311 23.10 -4.78 -7.60
C HIS A 311 22.56 -3.35 -7.73
N ASN A 312 22.81 -2.76 -8.90
CA ASN A 312 22.40 -1.40 -9.22
C ASN A 312 20.94 -1.38 -9.69
N TRP A 313 20.01 -1.72 -8.79
CA TRP A 313 18.57 -1.67 -9.04
C TRP A 313 18.12 -0.24 -9.30
N GLY A 314 17.45 -0.01 -10.43
CA GLY A 314 16.83 1.28 -10.74
C GLY A 314 15.44 1.43 -10.11
N LEU A 315 14.71 0.33 -10.00
CA LEU A 315 13.35 0.27 -9.45
C LEU A 315 13.21 -0.88 -8.44
N ILE A 316 12.53 -0.61 -7.33
CA ILE A 316 12.07 -1.63 -6.39
C ILE A 316 10.54 -1.61 -6.37
N VAL A 317 9.92 -2.74 -6.64
CA VAL A 317 8.46 -2.92 -6.59
C VAL A 317 8.10 -3.73 -5.34
N TYR A 318 7.19 -3.19 -4.52
CA TYR A 318 6.63 -3.85 -3.35
C TYR A 318 5.18 -4.23 -3.67
N ASP A 319 4.91 -5.52 -3.79
CA ASP A 319 3.57 -6.04 -4.01
C ASP A 319 2.87 -6.36 -2.69
N GLU A 320 1.57 -6.09 -2.61
CA GLU A 320 0.77 -6.13 -1.39
C GLU A 320 1.44 -5.45 -0.19
N VAL A 321 1.75 -4.16 -0.35
CA VAL A 321 2.46 -3.34 0.64
C VAL A 321 1.84 -3.38 2.05
N HIS A 322 0.54 -3.65 2.17
CA HIS A 322 -0.10 -3.80 3.48
C HIS A 322 0.44 -5.00 4.30
N LEU A 323 1.03 -6.00 3.63
CA LEU A 323 1.65 -7.19 4.24
C LEU A 323 3.14 -7.02 4.55
N LEU A 324 3.71 -5.84 4.27
CA LEU A 324 5.14 -5.61 4.40
C LEU A 324 5.56 -5.75 5.87
N PRO A 325 6.53 -6.63 6.21
CA PRO A 325 6.92 -6.84 7.60
C PRO A 325 7.70 -5.64 8.19
N ALA A 326 7.52 -5.39 9.49
CA ALA A 326 8.25 -4.38 10.26
C ALA A 326 9.79 -4.32 9.98
N PRO A 327 10.53 -5.44 9.93
CA PRO A 327 11.97 -5.41 9.66
C PRO A 327 12.30 -4.95 8.23
N VAL A 328 11.44 -5.25 7.24
CA VAL A 328 11.67 -4.81 5.86
C VAL A 328 11.62 -3.29 5.77
N PHE A 329 10.81 -2.61 6.58
CA PHE A 329 10.79 -1.16 6.61
C PHE A 329 12.15 -0.56 7.00
N SER A 330 12.77 -1.05 8.08
CA SER A 330 14.12 -0.63 8.47
C SER A 330 15.17 -0.95 7.41
N ILE A 331 15.04 -2.10 6.74
CA ILE A 331 15.89 -2.53 5.61
C ILE A 331 15.78 -1.55 4.43
N THR A 332 14.56 -1.12 4.10
CA THR A 332 14.29 -0.24 2.94
C THR A 332 14.68 1.22 3.17
N ALA A 333 14.90 1.63 4.43
CA ALA A 333 15.37 2.97 4.76
C ALA A 333 16.78 3.23 4.22
N ASP A 334 17.60 2.20 4.05
CA ASP A 334 18.96 2.31 3.48
C ASP A 334 18.94 2.28 1.93
N LEU A 335 17.79 1.94 1.34
CA LEU A 335 17.58 1.87 -0.12
C LEU A 335 16.89 3.11 -0.69
N GLN A 336 16.81 4.20 0.10
CA GLN A 336 16.08 5.41 -0.27
C GLN A 336 16.55 6.08 -1.57
N ALA A 337 17.79 5.81 -1.99
CA ALA A 337 18.35 6.34 -3.22
C ALA A 337 17.72 5.75 -4.49
N ARG A 338 16.97 4.63 -4.42
CA ARG A 338 16.38 3.96 -5.59
C ARG A 338 14.90 4.35 -5.77
N ARG A 339 14.34 4.18 -6.97
CA ARG A 339 12.90 4.40 -7.19
C ARG A 339 12.08 3.28 -6.55
N ARG A 340 10.90 3.59 -6.01
CA ARG A 340 10.07 2.63 -5.24
C ARG A 340 8.60 2.70 -5.59
N LEU A 341 8.08 1.60 -6.13
CA LEU A 341 6.67 1.43 -6.41
C LEU A 341 6.03 0.55 -5.35
N GLY A 342 5.02 1.07 -4.66
CA GLY A 342 4.14 0.27 -3.82
C GLY A 342 2.85 -0.09 -4.56
N LEU A 343 2.49 -1.36 -4.62
CA LEU A 343 1.22 -1.85 -5.16
C LEU A 343 0.39 -2.47 -4.04
N THR A 344 -0.85 -2.02 -3.86
CA THR A 344 -1.73 -2.58 -2.82
C THR A 344 -3.20 -2.38 -3.15
N ALA A 345 -4.07 -3.24 -2.62
CA ALA A 345 -5.52 -3.03 -2.67
C ALA A 345 -6.04 -2.19 -1.48
N THR A 346 -5.29 -2.15 -0.38
CA THR A 346 -5.64 -1.40 0.82
C THR A 346 -4.40 -0.73 1.41
N LEU A 347 -4.57 0.48 1.92
CA LEU A 347 -3.53 1.17 2.70
C LEU A 347 -3.68 0.94 4.21
N VAL A 348 -4.85 0.47 4.64
CA VAL A 348 -5.15 0.22 6.05
C VAL A 348 -4.43 -1.04 6.50
N ARG A 349 -3.64 -0.92 7.57
CA ARG A 349 -2.94 -2.04 8.21
C ARG A 349 -3.53 -2.32 9.59
N GLU A 350 -3.65 -3.60 9.95
CA GLU A 350 -4.13 -4.03 11.26
C GLU A 350 -3.22 -3.57 12.42
N ASP A 351 -1.93 -3.31 12.13
CA ASP A 351 -0.95 -2.85 13.12
C ASP A 351 -0.85 -1.32 13.25
N ASN A 352 -1.71 -0.56 12.54
CA ASN A 352 -1.71 0.92 12.47
C ASN A 352 -0.37 1.55 12.04
N ARG A 353 0.56 0.79 11.43
CA ARG A 353 1.86 1.29 10.96
C ARG A 353 1.83 1.68 9.48
N GLN A 354 0.73 2.26 9.04
CA GLN A 354 0.58 2.75 7.67
C GLN A 354 1.51 3.94 7.38
N GLU A 355 1.82 4.77 8.39
CA GLU A 355 2.71 5.93 8.26
C GLU A 355 4.13 5.55 7.80
N ASP A 356 4.62 4.39 8.23
CA ASP A 356 5.92 3.86 7.83
C ASP A 356 5.97 3.54 6.33
N VAL A 357 4.86 3.12 5.73
CA VAL A 357 4.77 2.83 4.29
C VAL A 357 5.05 4.09 3.48
N PHE A 358 4.42 5.21 3.82
CA PHE A 358 4.55 6.44 3.05
C PHE A 358 5.90 7.13 3.26
N SER A 359 6.42 7.07 4.49
CA SER A 359 7.76 7.57 4.80
C SER A 359 8.83 6.86 3.96
N LEU A 360 8.66 5.55 3.74
CA LEU A 360 9.67 4.71 3.11
C LEU A 360 9.46 4.52 1.61
N ILE A 361 8.25 4.26 1.13
CA ILE A 361 7.98 4.05 -0.30
C ILE A 361 7.73 5.40 -0.98
N GLY A 362 6.89 6.25 -0.39
CA GLY A 362 6.48 7.53 -0.95
C GLY A 362 4.98 7.77 -0.81
N PRO A 363 4.48 8.93 -1.25
CA PRO A 363 3.08 9.32 -1.08
C PRO A 363 2.13 8.43 -1.90
N LYS A 364 0.83 8.46 -1.56
CA LYS A 364 -0.22 7.88 -2.42
C LYS A 364 -0.26 8.67 -3.73
N LYS A 365 0.11 8.04 -4.85
CA LYS A 365 0.17 8.68 -6.17
C LYS A 365 -1.11 8.48 -6.98
N TYR A 366 -1.74 7.33 -6.83
CA TYR A 366 -2.91 6.97 -7.61
C TYR A 366 -3.84 6.07 -6.80
N ASP A 367 -5.14 6.28 -6.92
CA ASP A 367 -6.18 5.57 -6.19
C ASP A 367 -7.45 5.54 -7.03
N VAL A 368 -7.89 4.34 -7.41
CA VAL A 368 -9.14 4.17 -8.16
C VAL A 368 -10.17 3.44 -7.29
N PRO A 369 -11.31 4.09 -7.01
CA PRO A 369 -12.48 3.43 -6.46
C PRO A 369 -12.88 2.14 -7.19
N TRP A 370 -13.13 1.08 -6.43
CA TRP A 370 -13.66 -0.15 -7.00
C TRP A 370 -15.02 0.04 -7.71
N LYS A 371 -15.90 0.92 -7.18
CA LYS A 371 -17.20 1.24 -7.80
C LYS A 371 -17.06 1.86 -9.20
N ASP A 372 -15.98 2.61 -9.45
CA ASP A 372 -15.78 3.22 -10.77
C ASP A 372 -15.31 2.17 -11.77
N LEU A 373 -14.45 1.24 -11.35
CA LEU A 373 -14.04 0.09 -12.15
C LEU A 373 -15.17 -0.90 -12.41
N GLU A 374 -16.09 -1.08 -11.45
CA GLU A 374 -17.31 -1.87 -11.60
C GLU A 374 -18.25 -1.24 -12.64
N ARG A 375 -18.50 0.08 -12.55
CA ARG A 375 -19.30 0.82 -13.54
C ARG A 375 -18.73 0.74 -14.96
N GLN A 376 -17.41 0.71 -15.08
CA GLN A 376 -16.71 0.57 -16.36
C GLN A 376 -16.64 -0.89 -16.86
N GLY A 377 -17.14 -1.87 -16.09
CA GLY A 377 -17.14 -3.28 -16.45
C GLY A 377 -15.77 -3.97 -16.32
N TRP A 378 -14.79 -3.34 -15.66
CA TRP A 378 -13.46 -3.92 -15.45
C TRP A 378 -13.41 -4.88 -14.26
N ILE A 379 -14.34 -4.74 -13.31
CA ILE A 379 -14.50 -5.60 -12.14
C ILE A 379 -15.94 -6.12 -12.13
N ALA A 380 -16.11 -7.39 -11.77
CA ALA A 380 -17.42 -8.00 -11.64
C ALA A 380 -18.20 -7.38 -10.46
N THR A 381 -19.51 -7.21 -10.65
CA THR A 381 -20.41 -6.77 -9.58
C THR A 381 -20.53 -7.87 -8.52
N ALA A 382 -20.46 -7.49 -7.24
CA ALA A 382 -20.56 -8.43 -6.13
C ALA A 382 -21.76 -8.13 -5.24
N ASP A 383 -22.73 -9.04 -5.22
CA ASP A 383 -23.86 -9.00 -4.29
C ASP A 383 -23.44 -9.61 -2.94
N VAL A 384 -23.29 -8.76 -1.92
CA VAL A 384 -22.90 -9.18 -0.57
C VAL A 384 -24.15 -9.32 0.31
N VAL A 385 -24.42 -10.55 0.78
CA VAL A 385 -25.58 -10.86 1.64
C VAL A 385 -25.10 -11.46 2.96
N GLU A 386 -25.40 -10.80 4.08
CA GLU A 386 -25.16 -11.34 5.42
C GLU A 386 -26.35 -12.19 5.87
N VAL A 387 -26.15 -13.52 5.95
CA VAL A 387 -27.17 -14.45 6.47
C VAL A 387 -26.90 -14.75 7.95
N ARG A 388 -27.72 -14.19 8.84
CA ARG A 388 -27.61 -14.40 10.28
C ARG A 388 -28.31 -15.69 10.69
N VAL A 389 -27.54 -16.65 11.20
CA VAL A 389 -28.06 -17.95 11.67
C VAL A 389 -28.17 -17.94 13.19
N PRO A 390 -29.38 -18.11 13.78
CA PRO A 390 -29.55 -18.14 15.22
C PRO A 390 -28.83 -19.35 15.84
N LEU A 391 -28.35 -19.20 17.08
CA LEU A 391 -27.85 -20.32 17.87
C LEU A 391 -29.03 -21.08 18.49
N ALA A 392 -28.98 -22.41 18.43
CA ALA A 392 -29.89 -23.26 19.18
C ALA A 392 -29.82 -22.96 20.69
N PRO A 393 -30.93 -23.11 21.45
CA PRO A 393 -30.99 -22.71 22.86
C PRO A 393 -29.89 -23.32 23.74
N ASP A 394 -29.56 -24.59 23.52
CA ASP A 394 -28.52 -25.33 24.25
C ASP A 394 -27.10 -24.80 23.93
N ILE A 395 -26.85 -24.47 22.66
CA ILE A 395 -25.58 -23.86 22.22
C ILE A 395 -25.47 -22.43 22.74
N ARG A 396 -26.57 -21.68 22.81
CA ARG A 396 -26.60 -20.29 23.27
C ARG A 396 -26.17 -20.18 24.73
N ILE A 397 -26.55 -21.12 25.59
CA ILE A 397 -26.09 -21.17 26.99
C ILE A 397 -24.57 -21.41 27.03
N ARG A 398 -24.07 -22.40 26.28
CA ARG A 398 -22.63 -22.69 26.20
C ARG A 398 -21.83 -21.49 25.68
N TYR A 399 -22.35 -20.79 24.68
CA TYR A 399 -21.75 -19.57 24.15
C TYR A 399 -21.70 -18.45 25.19
N ALA A 400 -22.80 -18.23 25.92
CA ALA A 400 -22.89 -17.16 26.92
C ALA A 400 -21.90 -17.35 28.09
N THR A 401 -21.58 -18.59 28.44
CA THR A 401 -20.66 -18.93 29.54
C THR A 401 -19.22 -19.19 29.08
N ALA A 402 -18.93 -19.13 27.78
CA ALA A 402 -17.60 -19.40 27.24
C ALA A 402 -16.68 -18.17 27.32
N GLU A 403 -15.37 -18.40 27.25
CA GLU A 403 -14.37 -17.33 27.06
C GLU A 403 -14.45 -16.78 25.62
N ASP A 404 -14.00 -15.54 25.39
CA ASP A 404 -14.18 -14.85 24.10
C ASP A 404 -13.55 -15.58 22.90
N ASN A 405 -12.42 -16.25 23.10
CA ASN A 405 -11.79 -17.08 22.07
C ASN A 405 -12.61 -18.34 21.72
N GLN A 406 -13.39 -18.87 22.67
CA GLN A 406 -14.24 -20.05 22.49
C GLN A 406 -15.61 -19.67 21.93
N LYS A 407 -16.15 -18.50 22.29
CA LYS A 407 -17.39 -17.95 21.72
C LYS A 407 -17.34 -17.95 20.19
N TYR A 408 -16.26 -17.44 19.61
CA TYR A 408 -16.12 -17.40 18.15
C TYR A 408 -16.19 -18.79 17.53
N ARG A 409 -15.49 -19.79 18.11
CA ARG A 409 -15.54 -21.18 17.64
C ARG A 409 -16.95 -21.77 17.73
N ILE A 410 -17.63 -21.61 18.87
CA ILE A 410 -19.00 -22.10 19.08
C ILE A 410 -19.97 -21.53 18.04
N ALA A 411 -19.87 -20.23 17.74
CA ALA A 411 -20.70 -19.59 16.72
C ALA A 411 -20.29 -19.99 15.29
N ALA A 412 -19.00 -20.19 15.03
CA ALA A 412 -18.49 -20.60 13.74
C ALA A 412 -18.97 -22.00 13.36
N GLU A 413 -18.86 -22.96 14.29
CA GLU A 413 -19.23 -24.38 14.15
C GLU A 413 -20.73 -24.66 14.37
N ASN A 414 -21.59 -23.63 14.41
CA ASN A 414 -23.05 -23.81 14.55
C ASN A 414 -23.61 -24.70 13.43
N ILE A 415 -24.19 -25.84 13.81
CA ILE A 415 -24.69 -26.85 12.88
C ILE A 415 -25.86 -26.34 12.01
N ASP A 416 -26.62 -25.36 12.50
CA ASP A 416 -27.72 -24.78 11.73
C ASP A 416 -27.24 -24.03 10.47
N LYS A 417 -25.95 -23.69 10.38
CA LYS A 417 -25.36 -23.13 9.15
C LYS A 417 -25.38 -24.12 7.98
N PHE A 418 -25.36 -25.43 8.24
CA PHE A 418 -25.44 -26.42 7.17
C PHE A 418 -26.79 -26.37 6.43
N LYS A 419 -27.88 -26.01 7.12
CA LYS A 419 -29.19 -25.81 6.48
C LYS A 419 -29.14 -24.67 5.47
N VAL A 420 -28.51 -23.56 5.84
CA VAL A 420 -28.30 -22.42 4.94
C VAL A 420 -27.38 -22.79 3.78
N LEU A 421 -26.29 -23.54 4.05
CA LEU A 421 -25.42 -24.02 2.98
C LEU A 421 -26.17 -24.93 2.00
N ASP A 422 -27.07 -25.80 2.47
CA ASP A 422 -27.88 -26.64 1.58
C ASP A 422 -28.76 -25.81 0.65
N GLU A 423 -29.43 -24.78 1.17
CA GLU A 423 -30.24 -23.85 0.38
C GLU A 423 -29.39 -23.09 -0.65
N LEU A 424 -28.21 -22.61 -0.26
CA LEU A 424 -27.28 -21.91 -1.14
C LEU A 424 -26.73 -22.83 -2.24
N MET A 425 -26.33 -24.06 -1.90
CA MET A 425 -25.85 -25.05 -2.87
C MET A 425 -26.93 -25.42 -3.89
N LEU A 426 -28.19 -25.53 -3.46
CA LEU A 426 -29.32 -25.79 -4.37
C LEU A 426 -29.59 -24.60 -5.29
N LYS A 427 -29.54 -23.38 -4.76
CA LYS A 427 -29.74 -22.13 -5.51
C LYS A 427 -28.65 -21.94 -6.56
N HIS A 428 -27.40 -22.22 -6.21
CA HIS A 428 -26.20 -21.98 -7.01
C HIS A 428 -25.66 -23.23 -7.71
N ARG A 429 -26.51 -24.25 -7.94
CA ARG A 429 -26.12 -25.55 -8.52
C ARG A 429 -25.48 -25.51 -9.91
N ARG A 430 -25.60 -24.40 -10.63
CA ARG A 430 -25.00 -24.18 -11.96
C ARG A 430 -23.81 -23.22 -11.92
N ASP A 431 -23.51 -22.68 -10.75
CA ASP A 431 -22.47 -21.67 -10.57
C ASP A 431 -21.20 -22.33 -10.02
N GLN A 432 -20.07 -21.65 -10.15
CA GLN A 432 -18.84 -22.06 -9.45
C GLN A 432 -18.90 -21.55 -8.01
N VAL A 433 -18.90 -22.49 -7.06
CA VAL A 433 -19.05 -22.16 -5.63
C VAL A 433 -17.72 -22.38 -4.90
N LEU A 434 -17.25 -21.34 -4.21
CA LEU A 434 -16.09 -21.40 -3.31
C LEU A 434 -16.56 -21.22 -1.86
N ILE A 435 -16.34 -22.22 -1.01
CA ILE A 435 -16.65 -22.15 0.42
C ILE A 435 -15.35 -21.93 1.19
N ILE A 436 -15.27 -20.81 1.91
CA ILE A 436 -14.11 -20.43 2.73
C ILE A 436 -14.49 -20.56 4.21
N GLY A 437 -13.63 -21.19 5.00
CA GLY A 437 -13.83 -21.37 6.44
C GLY A 437 -12.51 -21.40 7.20
N MET A 438 -12.58 -21.13 8.51
CA MET A 438 -11.40 -21.11 9.38
C MET A 438 -11.11 -22.46 10.06
N TYR A 439 -12.14 -23.28 10.28
CA TYR A 439 -12.04 -24.52 11.05
C TYR A 439 -12.00 -25.74 10.14
N LEU A 440 -10.91 -26.52 10.24
CA LEU A 440 -10.68 -27.69 9.37
C LEU A 440 -11.75 -28.76 9.55
N GLU A 441 -12.15 -29.08 10.79
CA GLU A 441 -13.19 -30.09 11.06
C GLU A 441 -14.52 -29.73 10.40
N GLN A 442 -14.89 -28.44 10.41
CA GLN A 442 -16.09 -27.95 9.73
C GLN A 442 -15.93 -28.07 8.21
N LEU A 443 -14.80 -27.65 7.65
CA LEU A 443 -14.55 -27.75 6.22
C LEU A 443 -14.51 -29.20 5.72
N GLU A 444 -14.00 -30.14 6.51
CA GLU A 444 -14.04 -31.58 6.21
C GLU A 444 -15.47 -32.14 6.22
N GLN A 445 -16.35 -31.63 7.08
CA GLN A 445 -17.77 -31.98 7.05
C GLN A 445 -18.46 -31.41 5.80
N VAL A 446 -18.20 -30.15 5.46
CA VAL A 446 -18.71 -29.51 4.23
C VAL A 446 -18.23 -30.27 2.99
N ALA A 447 -16.93 -30.56 2.89
CA ALA A 447 -16.34 -31.29 1.78
C ALA A 447 -16.95 -32.69 1.60
N ARG A 448 -17.15 -33.43 2.70
CA ARG A 448 -17.85 -34.73 2.65
C ARG A 448 -19.32 -34.59 2.27
N ARG A 449 -20.02 -33.58 2.78
CA ARG A 449 -21.45 -33.36 2.55
C ARG A 449 -21.77 -33.06 1.08
N TYR A 450 -20.91 -32.30 0.41
CA TYR A 450 -21.11 -31.85 -0.97
C TYR A 450 -20.17 -32.52 -1.98
N GLU A 451 -19.41 -33.54 -1.54
CA GLU A 451 -18.39 -34.23 -2.36
C GLU A 451 -17.43 -33.26 -3.05
N ALA A 452 -17.08 -32.18 -2.35
CA ALA A 452 -16.27 -31.08 -2.89
C ALA A 452 -14.78 -31.26 -2.55
N PRO A 453 -13.86 -30.86 -3.45
CA PRO A 453 -12.44 -30.88 -3.16
C PRO A 453 -12.09 -29.92 -2.03
N LEU A 454 -11.32 -30.41 -1.05
CA LEU A 454 -10.86 -29.61 0.09
C LEU A 454 -9.39 -29.21 -0.07
N ILE A 455 -9.13 -27.91 -0.12
CA ILE A 455 -7.78 -27.36 -0.13
C ILE A 455 -7.41 -26.90 1.29
N THR A 456 -6.35 -27.47 1.85
CA THR A 456 -5.81 -27.10 3.17
C THR A 456 -4.33 -26.76 3.09
N GLY A 457 -3.77 -26.27 4.21
CA GLY A 457 -2.32 -26.05 4.34
C GLY A 457 -1.46 -27.30 4.05
N LYS A 458 -2.02 -28.51 4.22
CA LYS A 458 -1.34 -29.78 3.94
C LYS A 458 -1.41 -30.22 2.47
N THR A 459 -2.32 -29.66 1.67
CA THR A 459 -2.47 -30.00 0.25
C THR A 459 -1.22 -29.57 -0.52
N GLY A 460 -0.57 -30.48 -1.24
CA GLY A 460 0.64 -30.19 -2.02
C GLY A 460 0.40 -29.19 -3.16
N VAL A 461 1.43 -28.43 -3.54
CA VAL A 461 1.34 -27.35 -4.56
C VAL A 461 0.84 -27.86 -5.92
N SER A 462 1.26 -29.06 -6.33
CA SER A 462 0.83 -29.65 -7.61
C SER A 462 -0.64 -30.04 -7.66
N MET A 463 -1.27 -30.31 -6.52
CA MET A 463 -2.71 -30.61 -6.43
C MET A 463 -3.57 -29.34 -6.27
N ARG A 464 -2.95 -28.21 -5.92
CA ARG A 464 -3.64 -26.91 -5.81
C ARG A 464 -3.71 -26.17 -7.15
N ARG A 465 -2.80 -26.47 -8.07
CA ARG A 465 -2.83 -26.04 -9.47
C ARG A 465 -3.68 -27.03 -10.25
#